data_AF-A0A5A7RVF2-F1
#
_entry.id   AF-A0A5A7RVF2-F1
#
_cell.length_a   1.000
_cell.length_b   1.000
_cell.length_c   1.000
_cell.angle_alpha   90.00
_cell.angle_beta   90.00
_cell.angle_gamma   90.00
#
_symmetry.space_group_name_H-M   'P 1'
#
loop_
_entity.id
_entity.type
_entity.pdbx_description
1 polymer ?
#
loop_
_entity_poly.entity_id
_entity_poly.type
_entity_poly.pdbx_seq_one_letter_code
_entity_poly.pdbx_strand_id
1 'polypeptide(L)'
;MCAEKVKKEYGRGAKVGALVGFIVGLIGVPLFAFYEVINPVPFYPVQFLPPFPAGTLPLFISPREILLLVSTRIIIPLQGIISGLIFGVIFARVYDKLPGLTLVKKGLVLGVIWYLFSVAISLLIIFASNSFLPTYFSQYLILEGWAVEILRGFLMGKFFT
;
A
#
# COMPACT_ATOMS: atom_id res chain seq x y z
N MET A 1 4.52 -33.72 15.37
CA MET A 1 4.94 -32.39 15.91
C MET A 1 5.25 -31.32 14.83
N CYS A 2 5.32 -31.62 13.53
CA CYS A 2 5.65 -30.60 12.51
C CYS A 2 4.48 -29.68 12.09
N ALA A 3 3.24 -30.17 11.99
CA ALA A 3 2.13 -29.37 11.47
C ALA A 3 1.70 -28.21 12.40
N GLU A 4 1.77 -28.43 13.71
CA GLU A 4 1.32 -27.45 14.71
C GLU A 4 2.30 -26.27 14.85
N LYS A 5 3.62 -26.54 14.73
CA LYS A 5 4.65 -25.49 14.67
C LYS A 5 4.47 -24.62 13.43
N VAL A 6 4.27 -25.24 12.27
CA VAL A 6 4.03 -24.54 11.01
C VAL A 6 2.77 -23.66 11.09
N LYS A 7 1.66 -24.18 11.64
CA LYS A 7 0.42 -23.41 11.82
C LYS A 7 0.63 -22.21 12.76
N LYS A 8 1.40 -22.38 13.84
CA LYS A 8 1.72 -21.31 14.79
C LYS A 8 2.56 -20.20 14.14
N GLU A 9 3.51 -20.56 13.30
CA GLU A 9 4.36 -19.60 12.58
C GLU A 9 3.60 -18.80 11.52
N TYR A 10 2.74 -19.46 10.74
CA TYR A 10 1.84 -18.76 9.81
C TYR A 10 0.86 -17.83 10.53
N GLY A 11 0.29 -18.28 11.67
CA GLY A 11 -0.58 -17.46 12.50
C GLY A 11 0.14 -16.24 13.07
N ARG A 12 1.40 -16.38 13.49
CA ARG A 12 2.26 -15.25 13.89
C ARG A 12 2.50 -14.31 12.71
N GLY A 13 2.84 -14.86 11.55
CA GLY A 13 3.07 -14.10 10.31
C GLY A 13 1.87 -13.27 9.90
N ALA A 14 0.67 -13.85 9.93
CA ALA A 14 -0.57 -13.14 9.63
C ALA A 14 -0.84 -12.01 10.64
N LYS A 15 -0.69 -12.26 11.95
CA LYS A 15 -0.91 -11.22 12.98
C LYS A 15 0.06 -10.05 12.84
N VAL A 16 1.35 -10.35 12.69
CA VAL A 16 2.38 -9.33 12.50
C VAL A 16 2.16 -8.61 11.16
N GLY A 17 1.85 -9.36 10.10
CA GLY A 17 1.53 -8.82 8.79
C GLY A 17 0.35 -7.85 8.81
N ALA A 18 -0.73 -8.18 9.52
CA ALA A 18 -1.89 -7.31 9.69
C ALA A 18 -1.52 -6.01 10.42
N LEU A 19 -0.71 -6.09 11.49
CA LEU A 19 -0.22 -4.92 12.22
C LEU A 19 0.64 -4.02 11.33
N VAL A 20 1.60 -4.60 10.61
CA VAL A 20 2.47 -3.87 9.69
C VAL A 20 1.65 -3.24 8.56
N GLY A 21 0.71 -4.00 8.00
CA GLY A 21 -0.21 -3.55 6.96
C GLY A 21 -1.09 -2.39 7.42
N PHE A 22 -1.55 -2.42 8.67
CA PHE A 22 -2.30 -1.32 9.27
C PHE A 22 -1.45 -0.07 9.44
N ILE A 23 -0.22 -0.19 10.00
CA ILE A 23 0.70 0.95 10.17
C ILE A 23 1.02 1.59 8.81
N VAL A 24 1.35 0.75 7.83
CA VAL A 24 1.64 1.20 6.46
C VAL A 24 0.41 1.83 5.80
N GLY A 25 -0.77 1.23 5.97
CA GLY A 25 -2.03 1.76 5.45
C GLY A 25 -2.39 3.12 6.06
N LEU A 26 -2.17 3.29 7.37
CA LEU A 26 -2.35 4.58 8.04
C LEU A 26 -1.38 5.65 7.55
N ILE A 27 -0.14 5.28 7.22
CA ILE A 27 0.85 6.20 6.61
C ILE A 27 0.48 6.50 5.15
N GLY A 28 -0.15 5.55 4.45
CA GLY A 28 -0.66 5.75 3.10
C GLY A 28 -1.76 6.82 3.02
N VAL A 29 -2.57 6.98 4.07
CA VAL A 29 -3.65 7.98 4.10
C VAL A 29 -3.15 9.44 3.95
N PRO A 30 -2.20 9.94 4.78
CA PRO A 30 -1.68 11.29 4.65
C PRO A 30 -0.81 11.47 3.39
N LEU A 31 -0.10 10.43 2.94
CA LEU A 31 0.65 10.48 1.67
C LEU A 31 -0.31 10.69 0.48
N PHE A 32 -1.37 9.87 0.41
CA PHE A 32 -2.41 10.00 -0.60
C PHE A 32 -3.14 11.35 -0.51
N ALA A 33 -3.43 11.84 0.71
CA ALA A 33 -4.02 13.18 0.90
C ALA A 33 -3.08 14.30 0.42
N PHE A 34 -1.79 14.21 0.71
CA PHE A 34 -0.78 15.17 0.26
C PHE A 34 -0.62 15.15 -1.26
N TYR A 35 -0.70 13.96 -1.87
CA TYR A 35 -0.71 13.79 -3.31
C TYR A 35 -1.90 14.50 -3.97
N GLU A 36 -3.12 14.32 -3.45
CA GLU A 36 -4.32 15.00 -3.96
C GLU A 36 -4.21 16.53 -3.89
N VAL A 37 -3.48 17.06 -2.90
CA VAL A 37 -3.26 18.51 -2.75
C VAL A 37 -2.27 19.05 -3.78
N ILE A 38 -1.18 18.33 -4.07
CA ILE A 38 -0.13 18.77 -4.99
C ILE A 38 -0.48 18.50 -6.44
N ASN A 39 -1.21 17.41 -6.69
CA ASN A 39 -1.73 17.04 -7.99
C ASN A 39 -3.26 17.01 -7.86
N PRO A 40 -3.93 18.18 -7.93
CA PRO A 40 -5.39 18.26 -7.97
C PRO A 40 -5.87 17.74 -9.33
N VAL A 41 -5.76 16.43 -9.51
CA VAL A 41 -6.33 15.73 -10.62
C VAL A 41 -7.82 15.59 -10.32
N PRO A 42 -8.71 15.87 -11.28
CA PRO A 42 -10.12 15.53 -11.13
C PRO A 42 -10.23 14.00 -11.08
N PHE A 43 -10.15 13.42 -9.88
CA PHE A 43 -10.21 11.96 -9.64
C PHE A 43 -11.61 11.37 -9.87
N TYR A 44 -12.47 12.10 -10.56
CA TYR A 44 -13.81 11.72 -10.95
C TYR A 44 -14.05 12.30 -12.35
N PRO A 45 -15.05 11.80 -13.11
CA PRO A 45 -15.63 12.55 -14.19
C PRO A 45 -16.33 13.80 -13.61
N VAL A 46 -15.55 14.75 -13.09
CA VAL A 46 -15.95 16.13 -12.87
C VAL A 46 -15.78 16.87 -14.20
N GLN A 47 -16.31 16.30 -15.27
CA GLN A 47 -16.49 17.04 -16.53
C GLN A 47 -17.71 17.97 -16.44
N PHE A 48 -18.37 18.03 -15.27
CA PHE A 48 -19.59 18.81 -15.03
C PHE A 48 -19.48 19.88 -13.94
N LEU A 49 -18.34 20.04 -13.25
CA LEU A 49 -18.15 21.24 -12.43
C LEU A 49 -17.27 22.21 -13.20
N PRO A 50 -17.75 23.46 -13.41
CA PRO A 50 -16.91 24.50 -14.00
C PRO A 50 -15.66 24.65 -13.14
N PRO A 51 -14.50 24.98 -13.75
CA PRO A 51 -13.28 25.23 -13.00
C PRO A 51 -13.56 26.27 -11.92
N PHE A 52 -13.44 25.86 -10.65
CA PHE A 52 -13.61 26.79 -9.55
C PHE A 52 -12.50 27.85 -9.64
N PRO A 53 -12.83 29.15 -9.55
CA PRO A 53 -11.82 30.19 -9.52
C PRO A 53 -10.92 29.97 -8.29
N ALA A 54 -9.60 30.01 -8.53
CA ALA A 54 -8.58 29.87 -7.50
C ALA A 54 -8.87 30.85 -6.34
N GLY A 55 -9.06 30.31 -5.13
CA GLY A 55 -9.35 31.10 -3.93
C GLY A 55 -10.77 30.94 -3.36
N THR A 56 -11.64 30.15 -4.00
CA THR A 56 -12.94 29.78 -3.40
C THR A 56 -12.85 28.41 -2.74
N LEU A 57 -13.00 28.36 -1.41
CA LEU A 57 -13.24 27.10 -0.70
C LEU A 57 -14.58 26.53 -1.19
N PRO A 58 -14.65 25.30 -1.72
CA PRO A 58 -15.92 24.71 -2.14
C PRO A 58 -16.74 24.41 -0.89
N LEU A 59 -17.65 25.32 -0.55
CA LEU A 59 -18.53 25.25 0.63
C LEU A 59 -19.72 24.29 0.43
N PHE A 60 -19.80 23.60 -0.71
CA PHE A 60 -20.85 22.64 -1.01
C PHE A 60 -20.23 21.33 -1.50
N ILE A 61 -19.74 20.52 -0.57
CA ILE A 61 -19.44 19.11 -0.84
C ILE A 61 -20.78 18.36 -0.73
N SER A 62 -21.21 17.74 -1.82
CA SER A 62 -22.45 16.94 -1.80
C SER A 62 -22.31 15.75 -0.84
N PRO A 63 -23.39 15.25 -0.22
CA PRO A 63 -23.33 14.07 0.65
C PRO A 63 -22.70 12.83 -0.03
N ARG A 64 -22.83 12.72 -1.35
CA ARG A 64 -22.20 11.69 -2.18
C ARG A 64 -20.68 11.83 -2.22
N GLU A 65 -20.16 13.04 -2.36
CA GLU A 65 -18.72 13.32 -2.36
C GLU A 65 -18.12 13.14 -0.97
N ILE A 66 -18.82 13.53 0.10
CA ILE A 66 -18.42 13.24 1.48
C ILE A 66 -18.34 11.72 1.70
N LEU A 67 -19.35 10.97 1.26
CA LEU A 67 -19.36 9.51 1.38
C LEU A 67 -18.20 8.87 0.61
N LEU A 68 -17.91 9.35 -0.61
CA LEU A 68 -16.78 8.88 -1.40
C LEU A 68 -15.44 9.20 -0.73
N LEU A 69 -15.23 10.42 -0.25
CA LEU A 69 -14.05 10.85 0.50
C LEU A 69 -13.84 10.02 1.77
N VAL A 70 -14.90 9.76 2.54
CA VAL A 70 -14.82 8.93 3.74
C VAL A 70 -14.54 7.46 3.37
N SER A 71 -15.15 6.97 2.29
CA SER A 71 -14.95 5.59 1.83
C SER A 71 -13.52 5.31 1.39
N THR A 72 -12.87 6.19 0.63
CA THR A 72 -11.47 6.00 0.20
C THR A 72 -10.51 5.99 1.38
N ARG A 73 -10.76 6.83 2.40
CA ARG A 73 -9.96 6.90 3.63
C ARG A 73 -10.08 5.66 4.51
N ILE A 74 -11.18 4.91 4.41
CA ILE A 74 -11.38 3.63 5.08
C ILE A 74 -10.82 2.47 4.24
N ILE A 75 -10.96 2.53 2.92
CA ILE A 75 -10.47 1.51 1.98
C ILE A 75 -8.94 1.39 2.03
N ILE A 76 -8.21 2.51 2.11
CA ILE A 76 -6.74 2.52 2.12
C ILE A 76 -6.17 1.70 3.31
N PRO A 77 -6.57 1.93 4.57
CA PRO A 77 -6.16 1.09 5.70
C PRO A 77 -6.55 -0.38 5.55
N LEU A 78 -7.75 -0.69 5.03
CA LEU A 78 -8.20 -2.06 4.82
C LEU A 78 -7.35 -2.79 3.78
N GLN A 79 -7.02 -2.13 2.66
CA GLN A 79 -6.10 -2.64 1.66
C GLN A 79 -4.68 -2.84 2.24
N GLY A 80 -4.25 -1.91 3.10
CA GLY A 80 -3.03 -2.04 3.90
C GLY A 80 -3.02 -3.33 4.73
N ILE A 81 -4.08 -3.58 5.51
CA ILE A 81 -4.22 -4.80 6.34
C ILE A 81 -4.20 -6.06 5.47
N ILE A 82 -4.98 -6.11 4.39
CA ILE A 82 -5.06 -7.29 3.50
C ILE A 82 -3.70 -7.57 2.85
N SER A 83 -3.05 -6.56 2.28
CA SER A 83 -1.72 -6.71 1.71
C SER A 83 -0.68 -7.12 2.76
N GLY A 84 -0.77 -6.56 3.97
CA GLY A 84 0.09 -6.91 5.10
C GLY A 84 -0.09 -8.36 5.56
N LEU A 85 -1.32 -8.86 5.61
CA LEU A 85 -1.63 -10.26 5.91
C LEU A 85 -0.93 -11.20 4.92
N ILE A 86 -1.08 -10.92 3.62
CA ILE A 86 -0.46 -11.71 2.55
C ILE A 86 1.06 -11.68 2.69
N PHE A 87 1.64 -10.49 2.83
CA PHE A 87 3.08 -10.30 3.01
C PHE A 87 3.61 -11.03 4.23
N GLY A 88 2.90 -10.97 5.36
CA GLY A 88 3.31 -11.62 6.61
C GLY A 88 3.27 -13.14 6.54
N VAL A 89 2.29 -13.72 5.83
CA VAL A 89 2.23 -15.17 5.55
C VAL A 89 3.39 -15.60 4.66
N ILE A 90 3.71 -14.81 3.63
CA ILE A 90 4.86 -15.06 2.76
C ILE A 90 6.16 -14.99 3.56
N PHE A 91 6.35 -13.94 4.37
CA PHE A 91 7.52 -13.78 5.22
C PHE A 91 7.72 -14.97 6.17
N ALA A 92 6.65 -15.42 6.83
CA ALA A 92 6.68 -16.61 7.67
C ALA A 92 7.06 -17.89 6.90
N ARG A 93 6.83 -17.95 5.59
CA ARG A 93 7.24 -19.11 4.78
C ARG A 93 8.70 -19.08 4.34
N VAL A 94 9.24 -17.90 4.11
CA VAL A 94 10.56 -17.73 3.47
C VAL A 94 11.66 -17.37 4.45
N TYR A 95 11.35 -16.88 5.66
CA TYR A 95 12.38 -16.42 6.59
C TYR A 95 13.39 -17.52 6.98
N ASP A 96 12.94 -18.77 7.17
CA ASP A 96 13.85 -19.89 7.47
C ASP A 96 14.72 -20.32 6.28
N LYS A 97 14.32 -19.98 5.06
CA LYS A 97 15.06 -20.30 3.83
C LYS A 97 16.17 -19.31 3.52
N LEU A 98 16.29 -18.23 4.30
CA LEU A 98 17.32 -17.21 4.16
C LEU A 98 18.30 -17.29 5.34
N PRO A 99 19.18 -18.32 5.40
CA PRO A 99 20.15 -18.44 6.48
C PRO A 99 21.18 -17.30 6.45
N GLY A 100 21.72 -16.94 7.61
CA GLY A 100 22.80 -15.94 7.74
C GLY A 100 22.37 -14.47 7.77
N LEU A 101 21.07 -14.17 7.62
CA LEU A 101 20.54 -12.80 7.71
C LEU A 101 19.74 -12.59 9.00
N THR A 102 19.75 -11.36 9.53
CA THR A 102 18.85 -10.96 10.62
C THR A 102 17.42 -10.84 10.12
N LEU A 103 16.41 -10.99 10.99
CA LEU A 103 14.99 -10.89 10.61
C LEU A 103 14.68 -9.57 9.88
N VAL A 104 15.25 -8.46 10.35
CA VAL A 104 15.14 -7.14 9.70
C VAL A 104 15.71 -7.16 8.28
N LYS A 105 16.91 -7.71 8.08
CA LYS A 105 17.52 -7.81 6.74
C LYS A 105 16.68 -8.69 5.81
N LYS A 106 16.15 -9.83 6.31
CA LYS A 106 15.22 -10.68 5.54
C LYS A 106 13.96 -9.91 5.14
N GLY A 107 13.43 -9.11 6.07
CA GLY A 107 12.24 -8.29 5.84
C GLY A 107 12.48 -7.24 4.77
N LEU A 108 13.63 -6.55 4.81
CA LEU A 108 14.04 -5.60 3.79
C LEU A 108 14.20 -6.25 2.40
N VAL A 109 14.87 -7.40 2.33
CA VAL A 109 15.01 -8.14 1.06
C VAL A 109 13.64 -8.51 0.50
N LEU A 110 12.74 -9.03 1.33
CA LEU A 110 11.39 -9.36 0.89
C LEU A 110 10.59 -8.12 0.50
N GLY A 111 10.76 -6.99 1.19
CA GLY A 111 10.14 -5.71 0.84
C GLY A 111 10.58 -5.21 -0.53
N VAL A 112 11.87 -5.31 -0.86
CA VAL A 112 12.39 -4.97 -2.20
C VAL A 112 11.81 -5.89 -3.27
N ILE A 113 11.78 -7.21 -3.03
CA ILE A 113 11.19 -8.19 -3.96
C ILE A 113 9.71 -7.88 -4.18
N TRP A 114 8.99 -7.58 -3.10
CA TRP A 114 7.57 -7.26 -3.15
C TRP A 114 7.29 -5.96 -3.91
N TYR A 115 8.13 -4.94 -3.71
CA TYR A 115 8.10 -3.71 -4.49
C TYR A 115 8.27 -4.00 -5.98
N LEU A 116 9.32 -4.75 -6.38
CA LEU A 116 9.54 -5.11 -7.79
C LEU A 116 8.37 -5.89 -8.38
N PHE A 117 7.76 -6.78 -7.60
CA PHE A 117 6.56 -7.51 -7.99
C PHE A 117 5.35 -6.58 -8.18
N SER A 118 5.13 -5.63 -7.28
CA SER A 118 4.07 -4.62 -7.38
C SER A 118 4.25 -3.72 -8.61
N VAL A 119 5.49 -3.31 -8.89
CA VAL A 119 5.87 -2.59 -10.11
C VAL A 119 5.51 -3.39 -11.36
N ALA A 120 5.90 -4.67 -11.40
CA ALA A 120 5.62 -5.55 -12.53
C ALA A 120 4.11 -5.75 -12.78
N ILE A 121 3.33 -5.98 -11.72
CA ILE A 121 1.86 -6.07 -11.83
C ILE A 121 1.26 -4.76 -12.36
N SER A 122 1.72 -3.62 -11.84
CA SER A 122 1.21 -2.31 -12.25
C SER A 122 1.46 -2.06 -13.74
N LEU A 123 2.66 -2.40 -14.24
CA LEU A 123 2.97 -2.38 -15.67
C LEU A 123 2.02 -3.27 -16.48
N LEU A 124 1.83 -4.51 -16.05
CA LEU A 124 0.94 -5.46 -16.73
C LEU A 124 -0.50 -4.94 -16.83
N ILE A 125 -1.04 -4.35 -15.76
CA ILE A 125 -2.38 -3.77 -15.74
C ILE A 125 -2.48 -2.60 -16.74
N ILE A 126 -1.46 -1.75 -16.83
CA ILE A 126 -1.44 -0.63 -17.77
C ILE A 126 -1.42 -1.11 -19.21
N PHE A 127 -0.56 -2.07 -19.52
CA PHE A 127 -0.51 -2.66 -20.86
C PHE A 127 -1.83 -3.36 -21.21
N ALA A 128 -2.45 -4.07 -20.27
CA ALA A 128 -3.73 -4.76 -20.50
C ALA A 128 -4.93 -3.81 -20.65
N SER A 129 -4.90 -2.66 -19.97
CA SER A 129 -6.01 -1.70 -19.97
C SER A 129 -5.97 -0.67 -21.10
N ASN A 130 -4.95 -0.71 -21.98
CA ASN A 130 -4.69 0.30 -23.02
C ASN A 130 -4.71 1.76 -22.51
N SER A 131 -4.59 1.95 -21.19
CA SER A 131 -4.76 3.23 -20.51
C SER A 131 -3.38 3.80 -20.25
N PHE A 132 -2.79 4.44 -21.27
CA PHE A 132 -1.50 5.12 -21.13
C PHE A 132 -1.70 6.45 -20.39
N LEU A 133 -1.63 6.40 -19.07
CA LEU A 133 -1.62 7.57 -18.19
C LEU A 133 -0.22 7.70 -17.54
N PRO A 134 0.82 8.08 -18.31
CA PRO A 134 2.23 8.01 -17.90
C PRO A 134 2.59 8.90 -16.70
N THR A 135 1.82 9.96 -16.45
CA THR A 135 2.02 10.89 -15.32
C THR A 135 1.73 10.24 -13.96
N TYR A 136 0.79 9.31 -13.91
CA TYR A 136 0.33 8.64 -12.67
C TYR A 136 1.22 7.44 -12.33
N PHE A 137 1.73 6.79 -13.37
CA PHE A 137 2.56 5.61 -13.25
C PHE A 137 3.92 5.93 -12.63
N SER A 138 4.60 6.98 -13.08
CA SER A 138 5.94 7.32 -12.57
C SER A 138 5.93 7.79 -11.11
N GLN A 139 4.89 8.51 -10.66
CA GLN A 139 4.82 9.05 -9.30
C GLN A 139 4.40 7.99 -8.26
N TYR A 140 3.43 7.12 -8.57
CA TYR A 140 3.03 6.00 -7.69
C TYR A 140 4.16 4.98 -7.51
N LEU A 141 4.92 4.68 -8.58
CA LEU A 141 6.06 3.76 -8.49
C LEU A 141 7.25 4.37 -7.75
N ILE A 142 7.67 5.58 -8.12
CA ILE A 142 9.02 6.08 -7.79
C ILE A 142 9.08 6.79 -6.44
N LEU A 143 7.98 7.37 -5.93
CA LEU A 143 8.02 8.15 -4.67
C LEU A 143 7.26 7.50 -3.52
N GLU A 144 6.07 6.96 -3.76
CA GLU A 144 5.25 6.38 -2.69
C GLU A 144 5.51 4.88 -2.49
N GLY A 145 5.64 4.11 -3.58
CA GLY A 145 5.74 2.65 -3.52
C GLY A 145 7.01 2.14 -2.81
N TRP A 146 8.19 2.67 -3.15
CA TRP A 146 9.45 2.12 -2.64
C TRP A 146 9.65 2.35 -1.13
N ALA A 147 9.38 3.57 -0.64
CA ALA A 147 9.56 3.92 0.76
C ALA A 147 8.57 3.15 1.65
N VAL A 148 7.32 3.01 1.20
CA VAL A 148 6.29 2.24 1.87
C VAL A 148 6.65 0.76 1.94
N GLU A 149 7.15 0.17 0.86
CA GLU A 149 7.49 -1.26 0.84
C GLU A 149 8.78 -1.58 1.59
N ILE A 150 9.76 -0.66 1.60
CA ILE A 150 10.93 -0.75 2.47
C ILE A 150 10.50 -0.67 3.94
N LEU A 151 9.62 0.27 4.28
CA LEU A 151 9.08 0.41 5.64
C LEU A 151 8.32 -0.86 6.06
N ARG A 152 7.47 -1.40 5.17
CA ARG A 152 6.76 -2.67 5.39
C ARG A 152 7.74 -3.79 5.69
N GLY A 153 8.78 -3.95 4.87
CA GLY A 153 9.82 -4.95 5.05
C GLY A 153 10.58 -4.80 6.37
N PHE A 154 10.99 -3.58 6.70
CA PHE A 154 11.65 -3.27 7.98
C PHE A 154 10.76 -3.62 9.19
N LEU A 155 9.51 -3.14 9.20
CA LEU A 155 8.58 -3.36 10.31
C LEU A 155 8.24 -4.85 10.45
N MET A 156 8.08 -5.57 9.34
CA MET A 156 7.85 -7.01 9.37
C MET A 156 9.01 -7.74 10.06
N GLY A 157 10.25 -7.47 9.66
CA GLY A 157 11.42 -8.09 10.28
C GLY A 157 11.63 -7.67 11.74
N LYS A 158 11.18 -6.47 12.13
CA LYS A 158 11.27 -5.96 13.49
C LYS A 158 10.23 -6.59 14.43
N PHE A 159 9.00 -6.79 13.96
CA PHE A 159 7.89 -7.30 14.77
C PHE A 159 7.70 -8.82 14.70
N PHE A 160 8.34 -9.51 13.75
CA PHE A 160 8.30 -10.98 13.64
C PHE A 160 9.30 -11.69 14.57
N THR A 161 9.86 -10.97 15.55
CA THR A 161 10.75 -11.53 16.58
C THR A 161 10.05 -12.56 17.47
#